data_AF-A0A7U9SR26-F1
#
_entry.id   AF-A0A7U9SR26-F1
#
_cell.length_a   1.000
_cell.length_b   1.000
_cell.length_c   1.000
_cell.angle_alpha   90.00
_cell.angle_beta   90.00
_cell.angle_gamma   90.00
#
_symmetry.space_group_name_H-M   'P 1'
#
loop_
_entity.id
_entity.type
_entity.pdbx_description
1 polymer ?
#
loop_
_entity_poly.entity_id
_entity_poly.type
_entity_poly.pdbx_seq_one_letter_code
_entity_poly.pdbx_strand_id
1 'polypeptide(L)'
;MMEKKTAKKLAAAAMLLALGGICIMSIKKASQDGRPWGSVEISLGGRAELQNTIELPLEKTKSLEIKYKHKNIIIYPAKDEKIVIKEYLISRGPQSLAQVGYGEDGKVTVTGGDTNTVIVLGFGFGERIEVYLPEKGLKELAVETGSGNITSEAGYLEPEGRLMVTAKSGNVKWRYGDAGELSFRSGSGNVKVEDIRGNVTAKTGSGNITGEKVEGTLDAKTGSGNITLEEFTGNGRMEAGSGNIKVEEGKITGDLALQTDSGNIKVELAGKIQLHFEIKTGSGFIKTDFGQQLSYNNSGNTAEGDVGEAPVGRFQAQTGSGNVYIMRE
;
A
#
# COMPACT_ATOMS: atom_id res chain seq x y z
N MET A 1 -7.87 -25.78 -40.10
CA MET A 1 -7.04 -25.12 -39.05
C MET A 1 -7.84 -24.68 -37.82
N MET A 2 -9.12 -24.30 -37.95
CA MET A 2 -10.00 -23.97 -36.81
C MET A 2 -10.26 -25.16 -35.86
N GLU A 3 -10.57 -26.36 -36.38
CA GLU A 3 -10.88 -27.54 -35.55
C GLU A 3 -9.76 -27.95 -34.59
N LYS A 4 -8.49 -27.83 -34.99
CA LYS A 4 -7.34 -28.15 -34.12
C LYS A 4 -7.19 -27.16 -32.96
N LYS A 5 -7.59 -25.88 -33.12
CA LYS A 5 -7.61 -24.90 -32.02
C LYS A 5 -8.76 -25.20 -31.06
N THR A 6 -9.93 -25.57 -31.57
CA THR A 6 -11.10 -25.91 -30.76
C THR A 6 -10.88 -27.19 -29.96
N ALA A 7 -10.30 -28.23 -30.57
CA ALA A 7 -9.96 -29.48 -29.89
C ALA A 7 -8.90 -29.29 -28.79
N LYS A 8 -7.87 -28.46 -29.02
CA LYS A 8 -6.88 -28.11 -27.98
C LYS A 8 -7.50 -27.34 -26.81
N LYS A 9 -8.45 -26.43 -27.07
CA LYS A 9 -9.20 -25.73 -26.01
C LYS A 9 -10.10 -26.68 -25.22
N LEU A 10 -10.78 -27.62 -25.88
CA LEU A 10 -11.59 -28.64 -25.21
C LEU A 10 -10.73 -29.57 -24.33
N ALA A 11 -9.58 -30.01 -24.83
CA ALA A 11 -8.67 -30.87 -24.07
C ALA A 11 -8.10 -30.15 -22.83
N ALA A 12 -7.72 -28.87 -22.98
CA ALA A 12 -7.28 -28.04 -21.85
C ALA A 12 -8.40 -27.82 -20.83
N ALA A 13 -9.63 -27.57 -21.27
CA ALA A 13 -10.79 -27.42 -20.39
C ALA A 13 -11.12 -28.73 -19.65
N ALA A 14 -11.06 -29.88 -20.34
CA ALA A 14 -11.27 -31.19 -19.73
C ALA A 14 -10.20 -31.53 -18.68
N MET A 15 -8.94 -31.18 -18.95
CA MET A 15 -7.83 -31.37 -18.01
C MET A 15 -7.96 -30.46 -16.78
N LEU A 16 -8.36 -29.19 -16.97
CA LEU A 16 -8.66 -28.25 -15.88
C LEU A 16 -9.85 -28.71 -15.03
N LEU A 17 -10.91 -29.23 -15.65
CA LEU A 17 -12.05 -29.82 -14.94
C LEU A 17 -11.66 -31.08 -14.17
N ALA A 18 -10.78 -31.92 -14.72
CA ALA A 18 -10.27 -33.11 -14.05
C ALA A 18 -9.40 -32.75 -12.83
N LEU A 19 -8.45 -31.81 -12.99
CA LEU A 19 -7.64 -31.28 -11.90
C LEU A 19 -8.50 -30.62 -10.83
N GLY A 20 -9.50 -29.85 -11.27
CA GLY A 20 -10.46 -29.24 -10.37
C GLY A 20 -11.24 -30.30 -9.59
N GLY A 21 -11.79 -31.30 -10.26
CA GLY A 21 -12.46 -32.44 -9.63
C GLY A 21 -11.58 -33.18 -8.61
N ILE A 22 -10.29 -33.37 -8.92
CA ILE A 22 -9.31 -33.95 -7.99
C ILE A 22 -9.12 -33.07 -6.76
N CYS A 23 -8.91 -31.76 -6.92
CA CYS A 23 -8.81 -30.82 -5.79
C CYS A 23 -10.07 -30.85 -4.91
N ILE A 24 -11.25 -30.88 -5.52
CA ILE A 24 -12.54 -30.97 -4.81
C ILE A 24 -12.64 -32.26 -4.01
N MET A 25 -12.31 -33.40 -4.62
CA MET A 25 -12.33 -34.70 -3.95
C MET A 25 -11.30 -34.79 -2.83
N SER A 26 -10.09 -34.24 -3.03
CA SER A 26 -9.04 -34.19 -2.01
C SER A 26 -9.47 -33.34 -0.80
N ILE A 27 -10.10 -32.18 -1.02
CA ILE A 27 -10.58 -31.30 0.04
C ILE A 27 -11.76 -31.93 0.79
N LYS A 28 -12.73 -32.52 0.07
CA LYS A 28 -13.85 -33.24 0.69
C LYS A 28 -13.38 -34.43 1.53
N LYS A 29 -12.39 -35.19 1.06
CA LYS A 29 -11.77 -36.28 1.81
C LYS A 29 -11.04 -35.77 3.06
N ALA A 30 -10.28 -34.68 2.94
CA ALA A 30 -9.61 -34.06 4.08
C ALA A 30 -10.58 -33.51 5.15
N SER A 31 -11.76 -33.04 4.74
CA SER A 31 -12.84 -32.62 5.64
C SER A 31 -13.53 -33.80 6.34
N GLN A 32 -13.65 -34.96 5.69
CA GLN A 32 -14.17 -36.19 6.30
C GLN A 32 -13.20 -36.82 7.31
N ASP A 33 -11.88 -36.66 7.12
CA ASP A 33 -10.83 -37.20 7.99
C ASP A 33 -10.61 -36.39 9.29
N GLY A 34 -11.55 -35.53 9.69
CA GLY A 34 -11.54 -34.85 11.00
C GLY A 34 -10.51 -33.72 11.16
N ARG A 35 -9.96 -33.16 10.07
CA ARG A 35 -9.11 -31.95 10.14
C ARG A 35 -9.97 -30.68 10.28
N PRO A 36 -9.54 -29.64 11.01
CA PRO A 36 -10.40 -28.60 11.61
C PRO A 36 -10.91 -27.52 10.63
N TRP A 37 -10.91 -27.80 9.33
CA TRP A 37 -11.40 -26.88 8.33
C TRP A 37 -12.92 -27.07 8.25
N GLY A 38 -13.68 -26.25 8.99
CA GLY A 38 -15.15 -26.24 8.96
C GLY A 38 -15.71 -26.18 7.52
N SER A 39 -17.01 -26.48 7.36
CA SER A 39 -17.70 -26.66 6.07
C SER A 39 -17.11 -25.82 4.92
N VAL A 40 -16.38 -26.47 4.01
CA VAL A 40 -15.77 -25.82 2.85
C VAL A 40 -16.78 -25.78 1.72
N GLU A 41 -17.15 -24.59 1.28
CA GLU A 41 -17.99 -24.40 0.11
C GLU A 41 -17.10 -24.47 -1.14
N ILE A 42 -17.45 -25.29 -2.11
CA ILE A 42 -16.63 -25.51 -3.29
C ILE A 42 -17.37 -25.00 -4.51
N SER A 43 -16.79 -24.02 -5.20
CA SER A 43 -17.38 -23.42 -6.41
C SER A 43 -16.51 -23.67 -7.64
N LEU A 44 -17.14 -24.16 -8.72
CA LEU A 44 -16.54 -24.35 -10.05
C LEU A 44 -16.53 -23.04 -10.85
N GLY A 45 -16.12 -21.95 -10.21
CA GLY A 45 -16.18 -20.61 -10.78
C GLY A 45 -17.56 -19.96 -10.66
N GLY A 46 -17.58 -18.63 -10.80
CA GLY A 46 -18.77 -17.81 -10.71
C GLY A 46 -18.44 -16.34 -10.99
N ARG A 47 -19.41 -15.58 -11.48
CA ARG A 47 -19.28 -14.12 -11.64
C ARG A 47 -19.72 -13.49 -10.33
N ALA A 48 -18.87 -12.65 -9.74
CA ALA A 48 -19.28 -11.86 -8.58
C ALA A 48 -20.44 -10.94 -8.97
N GLU A 49 -21.53 -10.99 -8.21
CA GLU A 49 -22.75 -10.21 -8.39
C GLU A 49 -22.98 -9.35 -7.15
N LEU A 50 -23.72 -8.24 -7.30
CA LEU A 50 -24.08 -7.39 -6.17
C LEU A 50 -25.00 -8.18 -5.22
N GLN A 51 -24.49 -8.54 -4.04
CA GLN A 51 -25.23 -9.29 -3.02
C GLN A 51 -25.67 -8.41 -1.84
N ASN A 52 -24.99 -7.30 -1.58
CA ASN A 52 -25.31 -6.41 -0.47
C ASN A 52 -25.04 -4.95 -0.82
N THR A 53 -25.82 -4.05 -0.22
CA THR A 53 -25.59 -2.60 -0.24
C THR A 53 -25.83 -2.06 1.15
N ILE A 54 -24.79 -1.47 1.74
CA ILE A 54 -24.83 -0.80 3.03
C ILE A 54 -24.76 0.70 2.77
N GLU A 55 -25.70 1.45 3.32
CA GLU A 55 -25.70 2.92 3.26
C GLU A 55 -25.53 3.50 4.66
N LEU A 56 -24.52 4.35 4.82
CA LEU A 56 -24.21 5.01 6.09
C LEU A 56 -24.37 6.52 5.91
N PRO A 57 -25.25 7.18 6.69
CA PRO A 57 -25.38 8.63 6.62
C PRO A 57 -24.15 9.30 7.23
N LEU A 58 -23.56 10.26 6.49
CA LEU A 58 -22.31 10.92 6.90
C LEU A 58 -22.50 11.73 8.19
N GLU A 59 -23.66 12.37 8.36
CA GLU A 59 -24.04 13.09 9.58
C GLU A 59 -23.98 12.25 10.87
N LYS A 60 -24.10 10.92 10.77
CA LYS A 60 -24.04 9.99 11.92
C LYS A 60 -22.75 9.19 11.97
N THR A 61 -21.86 9.37 10.98
CA THR A 61 -20.64 8.57 10.81
C THR A 61 -19.43 9.49 10.87
N LYS A 62 -18.81 9.61 12.04
CA LYS A 62 -17.58 10.41 12.23
C LYS A 62 -16.31 9.59 12.00
N SER A 63 -16.34 8.30 12.36
CA SER A 63 -15.24 7.36 12.20
C SER A 63 -15.77 6.11 11.53
N LEU A 64 -15.11 5.66 10.47
CA LEU A 64 -15.48 4.46 9.72
C LEU A 64 -14.32 3.47 9.66
N GLU A 65 -14.59 2.25 10.09
CA GLU A 65 -13.66 1.12 9.98
C GLU A 65 -14.24 0.03 9.07
N ILE A 66 -13.52 -0.32 7.99
CA ILE A 66 -13.91 -1.32 7.01
C ILE A 66 -12.90 -2.47 7.07
N LYS A 67 -13.36 -3.69 7.36
CA LYS A 67 -12.50 -4.87 7.55
C LYS A 67 -12.95 -6.05 6.70
N TYR A 68 -12.10 -6.52 5.80
CA TYR A 68 -12.37 -7.72 5.00
C TYR A 68 -11.17 -8.68 4.94
N LYS A 69 -11.35 -9.97 5.22
CA LYS A 69 -10.20 -10.91 5.23
C LYS A 69 -9.52 -11.09 3.88
N HIS A 70 -10.27 -11.22 2.79
CA HIS A 70 -9.73 -11.68 1.51
C HIS A 70 -10.12 -10.83 0.29
N LYS A 71 -10.97 -9.82 0.49
CA LYS A 71 -11.62 -9.11 -0.61
C LYS A 71 -10.76 -7.93 -1.07
N ASN A 72 -10.72 -7.71 -2.38
CA ASN A 72 -10.23 -6.44 -2.92
C ASN A 72 -11.21 -5.33 -2.52
N ILE A 73 -10.69 -4.22 -2.05
CA ILE A 73 -11.48 -3.03 -1.68
C ILE A 73 -11.11 -1.93 -2.65
N ILE A 74 -12.11 -1.42 -3.38
CA ILE A 74 -11.95 -0.33 -4.33
C ILE A 74 -12.79 0.84 -3.83
N ILE A 75 -12.15 1.98 -3.65
CA ILE A 75 -12.78 3.19 -3.11
C ILE A 75 -12.94 4.19 -4.25
N TYR A 76 -14.17 4.63 -4.47
CA TYR A 76 -14.57 5.59 -5.48
C TYR A 76 -15.09 6.87 -4.82
N PRO A 77 -14.90 8.04 -5.46
CA PRO A 77 -15.43 9.28 -4.93
C PRO A 77 -16.96 9.27 -4.96
N ALA A 78 -17.57 9.80 -3.90
CA ALA A 78 -19.00 10.06 -3.83
C ALA A 78 -19.25 11.58 -3.66
N LYS A 79 -20.31 12.07 -4.31
CA LYS A 79 -20.78 13.46 -4.14
C LYS A 79 -21.91 13.59 -3.13
N ASP A 80 -22.46 12.46 -2.69
CA ASP A 80 -23.63 12.41 -1.83
C ASP A 80 -23.20 12.51 -0.35
N GLU A 81 -24.08 12.96 0.54
CA GLU A 81 -23.84 13.03 2.00
C GLU A 81 -23.97 11.65 2.69
N LYS A 82 -23.66 10.58 1.96
CA LYS A 82 -23.70 9.20 2.46
C LYS A 82 -22.52 8.41 1.93
N ILE A 83 -22.10 7.44 2.72
CA ILE A 83 -21.11 6.44 2.35
C ILE A 83 -21.88 5.21 1.90
N VAL A 84 -21.55 4.68 0.72
CA VAL A 84 -22.21 3.48 0.18
C VAL A 84 -21.20 2.38 -0.01
N ILE A 85 -21.45 1.21 0.58
CA ILE A 85 -20.59 0.04 0.45
C ILE A 85 -21.38 -1.05 -0.28
N LYS A 86 -20.86 -1.48 -1.44
CA LYS A 86 -21.45 -2.52 -2.28
C LYS A 86 -20.60 -3.77 -2.26
N GLU A 87 -21.21 -4.90 -1.91
CA GLU A 87 -20.52 -6.19 -1.87
C GLU A 87 -20.82 -6.99 -3.13
N TYR A 88 -19.81 -7.19 -3.98
CA TYR A 88 -19.90 -8.06 -5.15
C TYR A 88 -19.29 -9.42 -4.78
N LEU A 89 -20.14 -10.40 -4.52
CA LEU A 89 -19.77 -11.71 -3.98
C LEU A 89 -20.22 -12.84 -4.90
N ILE A 90 -19.54 -13.99 -4.78
CA ILE A 90 -19.94 -15.24 -5.45
C ILE A 90 -20.89 -16.03 -4.56
N SER A 91 -20.57 -16.12 -3.25
CA SER A 91 -21.49 -16.74 -2.29
C SER A 91 -22.65 -15.80 -2.00
N ARG A 92 -23.84 -16.38 -1.80
CA ARG A 92 -25.10 -15.66 -1.54
C ARG A 92 -25.62 -15.89 -0.12
N GLY A 93 -24.89 -16.66 0.69
CA GLY A 93 -25.32 -17.01 2.04
C GLY A 93 -25.22 -15.82 3.00
N PRO A 94 -26.10 -15.71 4.02
CA PRO A 94 -26.03 -14.61 4.99
C PRO A 94 -24.68 -14.46 5.70
N GLN A 95 -23.96 -15.57 5.90
CA GLN A 95 -22.62 -15.60 6.50
C GLN A 95 -21.54 -14.91 5.65
N SER A 96 -21.81 -14.71 4.35
CA SER A 96 -20.89 -14.04 3.41
C SER A 96 -21.02 -12.52 3.43
N LEU A 97 -22.14 -11.99 3.94
CA LEU A 97 -22.45 -10.56 3.93
C LEU A 97 -21.79 -9.87 5.12
N ALA A 98 -21.41 -8.60 4.94
CA ALA A 98 -20.85 -7.81 6.01
C ALA A 98 -21.87 -7.49 7.11
N GLN A 99 -21.37 -7.43 8.34
CA GLN A 99 -22.08 -6.94 9.52
C GLN A 99 -21.67 -5.50 9.82
N VAL A 100 -22.64 -4.68 10.23
CA VAL A 100 -22.42 -3.28 10.61
C VAL A 100 -22.61 -3.14 12.11
N GLY A 101 -21.58 -2.66 12.80
CA GLY A 101 -21.61 -2.29 14.21
C GLY A 101 -21.60 -0.78 14.36
N TYR A 102 -22.39 -0.28 15.31
CA TYR A 102 -22.44 1.14 15.68
C TYR A 102 -21.88 1.28 17.10
N GLY A 103 -20.84 2.08 17.23
CA GLY A 103 -20.23 2.45 18.51
C GLY A 103 -20.67 3.84 18.97
N GLU A 104 -20.09 4.26 20.08
CA GLU A 104 -20.25 5.63 20.59
C GLU A 104 -19.65 6.67 19.63
N ASP A 105 -20.04 7.93 19.80
CA ASP A 105 -19.50 9.09 19.07
C ASP A 105 -19.52 9.01 17.54
N GLY A 106 -20.45 8.25 16.97
CA GLY A 106 -20.58 8.10 15.52
C GLY A 106 -19.50 7.21 14.89
N LYS A 107 -18.92 6.30 15.68
CA LYS A 107 -18.06 5.23 15.16
C LYS A 107 -18.90 4.14 14.49
N VAL A 108 -18.52 3.76 13.28
CA VAL A 108 -19.15 2.67 12.53
C VAL A 108 -18.08 1.67 12.10
N THR A 109 -18.34 0.38 12.33
CA THR A 109 -17.46 -0.71 11.89
C THR A 109 -18.21 -1.62 10.93
N VAL A 110 -17.68 -1.83 9.73
CA VAL A 110 -18.18 -2.76 8.72
C VAL A 110 -17.22 -3.94 8.62
N THR A 111 -17.68 -5.11 9.04
CA THR A 111 -16.87 -6.34 9.05
C THR A 111 -17.42 -7.32 8.04
N GLY A 112 -16.63 -7.60 7.01
CA GLY A 112 -16.96 -8.56 5.95
C GLY A 112 -17.21 -9.96 6.48
N GLY A 113 -18.24 -10.61 5.93
CA GLY A 113 -18.51 -12.02 6.18
C GLY A 113 -17.36 -12.91 5.72
N ASP A 114 -17.24 -14.07 6.36
CA ASP A 114 -16.19 -15.04 6.07
C ASP A 114 -16.82 -16.35 5.63
N THR A 115 -16.47 -16.78 4.42
CA THR A 115 -16.85 -18.08 3.90
C THR A 115 -15.59 -18.85 3.57
N ASN A 116 -15.53 -20.11 4.02
CA ASN A 116 -14.50 -21.06 3.59
C ASN A 116 -14.79 -21.53 2.15
N THR A 117 -14.90 -20.59 1.20
CA THR A 117 -15.21 -20.90 -0.20
C THR A 117 -13.91 -21.11 -0.98
N VAL A 118 -13.70 -22.32 -1.49
CA VAL A 118 -12.57 -22.64 -2.38
C VAL A 118 -13.06 -22.57 -3.83
N ILE A 119 -12.50 -21.63 -4.60
CA ILE A 119 -12.77 -21.46 -6.03
C ILE A 119 -11.72 -22.27 -6.81
N VAL A 120 -12.17 -23.30 -7.51
CA VAL A 120 -11.27 -24.28 -8.13
C VAL A 120 -10.96 -23.95 -9.60
N LEU A 121 -11.79 -23.12 -10.26
CA LEU A 121 -11.59 -22.61 -11.63
C LEU A 121 -12.20 -21.20 -11.76
N GLY A 122 -11.40 -20.15 -11.93
CA GLY A 122 -11.90 -18.76 -12.01
C GLY A 122 -11.71 -18.12 -13.39
N PHE A 123 -12.78 -17.97 -14.16
CA PHE A 123 -12.84 -17.08 -15.33
C PHE A 123 -13.92 -16.01 -15.09
N GLY A 124 -13.52 -14.85 -14.55
CA GLY A 124 -14.42 -13.73 -14.25
C GLY A 124 -13.77 -12.71 -13.31
N PHE A 125 -14.33 -11.49 -13.25
CA PHE A 125 -13.96 -10.51 -12.21
C PHE A 125 -14.27 -11.11 -10.84
N GLY A 126 -13.24 -11.24 -9.99
CA GLY A 126 -13.36 -11.84 -8.66
C GLY A 126 -14.23 -11.02 -7.71
N GLU A 127 -14.46 -11.58 -6.52
CA GLU A 127 -15.16 -10.88 -5.44
C GLU A 127 -14.46 -9.57 -5.08
N ARG A 128 -15.24 -8.53 -4.83
CA ARG A 128 -14.73 -7.19 -4.50
C ARG A 128 -15.75 -6.40 -3.70
N ILE A 129 -15.24 -5.42 -2.98
CA ILE A 129 -16.02 -4.45 -2.23
C ILE A 129 -15.79 -3.09 -2.89
N GLU A 130 -16.88 -2.44 -3.28
CA GLU A 130 -16.83 -1.08 -3.80
C GLU A 130 -17.32 -0.14 -2.70
N VAL A 131 -16.51 0.84 -2.31
CA VAL A 131 -16.83 1.84 -1.31
C VAL A 131 -16.93 3.19 -2.01
N TYR A 132 -18.09 3.82 -1.95
CA TYR A 132 -18.31 5.16 -2.47
C TYR A 132 -18.20 6.12 -1.28
N LEU A 133 -17.12 6.91 -1.28
CA LEU A 133 -16.66 7.69 -0.14
C LEU A 133 -16.68 9.19 -0.46
N PRO A 134 -17.36 10.02 0.35
CA PRO A 134 -17.20 11.47 0.31
C PRO A 134 -15.79 11.86 0.74
N GLU A 135 -15.18 12.84 0.06
CA GLU A 135 -13.80 13.25 0.35
C GLU A 135 -13.64 13.94 1.72
N LYS A 136 -14.75 14.41 2.31
CA LYS A 136 -14.81 15.19 3.54
C LYS A 136 -15.90 14.66 4.48
N GLY A 137 -15.85 15.06 5.75
CA GLY A 137 -16.81 14.76 6.80
C GLY A 137 -16.45 13.56 7.68
N LEU A 138 -15.42 12.79 7.34
CA LEU A 138 -14.95 11.63 8.10
C LEU A 138 -13.66 11.94 8.84
N LYS A 139 -13.74 12.15 10.15
CA LYS A 139 -12.55 12.39 10.99
C LYS A 139 -11.57 11.22 10.99
N GLU A 140 -12.07 10.00 10.81
CA GLU A 140 -11.22 8.81 10.75
C GLU A 140 -11.75 7.82 9.73
N LEU A 141 -10.85 7.31 8.88
CA LEU A 141 -11.12 6.21 7.97
C LEU A 141 -10.05 5.13 8.15
N ALA A 142 -10.48 3.95 8.56
CA ALA A 142 -9.65 2.75 8.63
C ALA A 142 -10.14 1.72 7.61
N VAL A 143 -9.27 1.27 6.71
CA VAL A 143 -9.56 0.25 5.70
C VAL A 143 -8.54 -0.87 5.81
N GLU A 144 -9.01 -2.06 6.15
CA GLU A 144 -8.17 -3.24 6.34
C GLU A 144 -8.60 -4.38 5.43
N THR A 145 -7.61 -4.99 4.79
CA THR A 145 -7.75 -6.34 4.24
C THR A 145 -6.61 -7.27 4.62
N GLY A 146 -6.90 -8.58 4.70
CA GLY A 146 -5.88 -9.60 4.86
C GLY A 146 -5.11 -9.82 3.55
N SER A 147 -5.71 -10.53 2.60
CA SER A 147 -5.04 -10.91 1.34
C SER A 147 -5.48 -10.10 0.11
N GLY A 148 -6.49 -9.24 0.23
CA GLY A 148 -6.96 -8.41 -0.89
C GLY A 148 -6.05 -7.21 -1.16
N ASN A 149 -6.25 -6.56 -2.30
CA ASN A 149 -5.66 -5.24 -2.58
C ASN A 149 -6.62 -4.13 -2.15
N ILE A 150 -6.06 -2.98 -1.74
CA ILE A 150 -6.83 -1.76 -1.51
C ILE A 150 -6.43 -0.75 -2.59
N THR A 151 -7.42 -0.19 -3.29
CA THR A 151 -7.20 0.86 -4.29
C THR A 151 -8.19 1.99 -4.05
N SER A 152 -7.69 3.21 -3.87
CA SER A 152 -8.54 4.41 -3.82
C SER A 152 -8.32 5.28 -5.04
N GLU A 153 -9.44 5.64 -5.67
CA GLU A 153 -9.55 6.75 -6.61
C GLU A 153 -10.33 7.93 -5.99
N ALA A 154 -10.73 7.83 -4.71
CA ALA A 154 -11.32 8.91 -3.92
C ALA A 154 -10.24 9.63 -3.11
N GLY A 155 -10.37 10.95 -2.97
CA GLY A 155 -9.59 11.71 -2.01
C GLY A 155 -10.05 11.52 -0.58
N TYR A 156 -9.15 11.79 0.37
CA TYR A 156 -9.46 11.94 1.78
C TYR A 156 -8.88 13.28 2.27
N LEU A 157 -9.75 14.28 2.49
CA LEU A 157 -9.39 15.69 2.66
C LEU A 157 -9.90 16.19 4.02
N GLU A 158 -9.20 15.79 5.07
CA GLU A 158 -9.55 16.08 6.46
C GLU A 158 -8.29 16.49 7.23
N PRO A 159 -7.97 17.80 7.32
CA PRO A 159 -6.71 18.28 7.88
C PRO A 159 -6.39 17.83 9.31
N GLU A 160 -7.42 17.61 10.14
CA GLU A 160 -7.28 17.06 11.50
C GLU A 160 -7.63 15.56 11.57
N GLY A 161 -7.91 14.96 10.41
CA GLY A 161 -8.35 13.59 10.27
C GLY A 161 -7.21 12.58 10.22
N ARG A 162 -7.61 11.31 10.30
CA ARG A 162 -6.73 10.16 10.27
C ARG A 162 -7.17 9.16 9.21
N LEU A 163 -6.26 8.85 8.29
CA LEU A 163 -6.41 7.78 7.32
C LEU A 163 -5.50 6.60 7.66
N MET A 164 -6.07 5.40 7.85
CA MET A 164 -5.34 4.17 8.10
C MET A 164 -5.70 3.09 7.07
N VAL A 165 -4.76 2.72 6.22
CA VAL A 165 -4.96 1.74 5.15
C VAL A 165 -3.99 0.59 5.32
N THR A 166 -4.50 -0.62 5.51
CA THR A 166 -3.68 -1.81 5.78
C THR A 166 -4.10 -2.99 4.90
N ALA A 167 -3.17 -3.51 4.09
CA ALA A 167 -3.34 -4.77 3.36
C ALA A 167 -2.28 -5.79 3.83
N LYS A 168 -2.63 -6.78 4.65
CA LYS A 168 -1.63 -7.66 5.29
C LYS A 168 -0.74 -8.38 4.28
N SER A 169 -1.26 -8.80 3.13
CA SER A 169 -0.47 -9.44 2.08
C SER A 169 -0.68 -8.83 0.69
N GLY A 170 -1.73 -8.05 0.47
CA GLY A 170 -1.98 -7.39 -0.81
C GLY A 170 -1.36 -6.00 -0.92
N ASN A 171 -1.57 -5.38 -2.08
CA ASN A 171 -1.04 -4.05 -2.39
C ASN A 171 -1.97 -2.94 -1.89
N VAL A 172 -1.38 -1.80 -1.57
CA VAL A 172 -2.10 -0.55 -1.29
C VAL A 172 -1.77 0.44 -2.39
N LYS A 173 -2.80 0.97 -3.06
CA LYS A 173 -2.71 2.13 -3.94
C LYS A 173 -3.67 3.20 -3.45
N TRP A 174 -3.16 4.38 -3.12
CA TRP A 174 -3.99 5.52 -2.71
C TRP A 174 -3.66 6.77 -3.51
N ARG A 175 -4.69 7.48 -3.99
CA ARG A 175 -4.53 8.76 -4.68
C ARG A 175 -5.28 9.83 -3.92
N TYR A 176 -4.67 11.00 -3.77
CA TYR A 176 -5.20 12.17 -3.10
C TYR A 176 -5.44 11.96 -1.60
N GLY A 177 -4.64 12.62 -0.77
CA GLY A 177 -4.82 12.65 0.67
C GLY A 177 -4.29 13.95 1.23
N ASP A 178 -5.09 14.65 2.02
CA ASP A 178 -4.67 15.83 2.76
C ASP A 178 -5.23 15.71 4.17
N ALA A 179 -4.40 15.25 5.09
CA ALA A 179 -4.82 14.96 6.45
C ALA A 179 -3.69 15.05 7.47
N GLY A 180 -4.07 15.16 8.74
CA GLY A 180 -3.11 15.27 9.84
C GLY A 180 -2.26 14.01 10.00
N GLU A 181 -2.85 12.84 9.77
CA GLU A 181 -2.17 11.55 9.85
C GLU A 181 -2.61 10.62 8.72
N LEU A 182 -1.66 10.13 7.91
CA LEU A 182 -1.90 9.15 6.85
C LEU A 182 -0.98 7.95 7.03
N SER A 183 -1.54 6.77 7.10
CA SER A 183 -0.80 5.52 7.32
C SER A 183 -1.17 4.49 6.27
N PHE A 184 -0.20 4.11 5.43
CA PHE A 184 -0.33 3.10 4.39
C PHE A 184 0.58 1.92 4.69
N ARG A 185 0.01 0.73 4.90
CA ARG A 185 0.76 -0.45 5.31
C ARG A 185 0.45 -1.66 4.47
N SER A 186 1.48 -2.43 4.16
CA SER A 186 1.37 -3.79 3.69
C SER A 186 2.31 -4.72 4.44
N GLY A 187 2.01 -6.01 4.54
CA GLY A 187 3.00 -6.98 5.06
C GLY A 187 3.94 -7.48 3.98
N SER A 188 3.46 -7.66 2.75
CA SER A 188 4.27 -8.23 1.65
C SER A 188 4.02 -7.60 0.27
N GLY A 189 2.94 -6.84 0.12
CA GLY A 189 2.61 -6.12 -1.11
C GLY A 189 3.29 -4.75 -1.20
N ASN A 190 3.14 -4.12 -2.35
CA ASN A 190 3.64 -2.78 -2.61
C ASN A 190 2.70 -1.73 -2.01
N VAL A 191 3.27 -0.58 -1.63
CA VAL A 191 2.54 0.61 -1.23
C VAL A 191 2.83 1.69 -2.25
N LYS A 192 1.80 2.16 -2.97
CA LYS A 192 1.87 3.30 -3.87
C LYS A 192 0.95 4.41 -3.38
N VAL A 193 1.48 5.61 -3.23
CA VAL A 193 0.70 6.80 -2.88
C VAL A 193 0.99 7.94 -3.87
N GLU A 194 -0.03 8.74 -4.15
CA GLU A 194 0.04 9.84 -5.13
C GLU A 194 -0.71 11.08 -4.60
N ASP A 195 -0.11 12.27 -4.68
CA ASP A 195 -0.66 13.56 -4.23
C ASP A 195 -1.11 13.51 -2.76
N ILE A 196 -0.14 13.29 -1.87
CA ILE A 196 -0.37 13.17 -0.42
C ILE A 196 0.27 14.34 0.32
N ARG A 197 -0.50 14.97 1.21
CA ARG A 197 -0.07 16.04 2.12
C ARG A 197 -0.35 15.66 3.58
N GLY A 198 0.64 15.79 4.46
CA GLY A 198 0.46 15.59 5.90
C GLY A 198 1.60 14.83 6.59
N ASN A 199 1.29 14.17 7.72
CA ASN A 199 2.22 13.25 8.37
C ASN A 199 1.99 11.83 7.84
N VAL A 200 2.88 11.37 6.97
CA VAL A 200 2.74 10.13 6.22
C VAL A 200 3.62 9.03 6.81
N THR A 201 3.01 7.87 7.08
CA THR A 201 3.71 6.62 7.35
C THR A 201 3.44 5.63 6.22
N ALA A 202 4.47 5.20 5.51
CA ALA A 202 4.38 4.18 4.46
C ALA A 202 5.25 2.98 4.82
N LYS A 203 4.67 1.79 5.06
CA LYS A 203 5.42 0.62 5.53
C LYS A 203 5.09 -0.64 4.74
N THR A 204 6.11 -1.42 4.39
CA THR A 204 5.94 -2.77 3.86
C THR A 204 7.02 -3.72 4.37
N GLY A 205 6.72 -5.01 4.49
CA GLY A 205 7.73 -6.00 4.89
C GLY A 205 8.68 -6.35 3.74
N SER A 206 8.14 -6.55 2.53
CA SER A 206 8.93 -7.03 1.38
C SER A 206 8.66 -6.31 0.06
N GLY A 207 7.58 -5.51 -0.02
CA GLY A 207 7.24 -4.78 -1.23
C GLY A 207 8.05 -3.51 -1.43
N ASN A 208 7.82 -2.85 -2.55
CA ASN A 208 8.32 -1.51 -2.81
C ASN A 208 7.38 -0.46 -2.22
N ILE A 209 7.94 0.70 -1.90
CA ILE A 209 7.20 1.91 -1.57
C ILE A 209 7.44 2.93 -2.68
N THR A 210 6.37 3.42 -3.29
CA THR A 210 6.41 4.49 -4.28
C THR A 210 5.54 5.65 -3.81
N GLY A 211 6.12 6.85 -3.71
CA GLY A 211 5.40 8.08 -3.45
C GLY A 211 5.57 9.05 -4.60
N GLU A 212 4.48 9.52 -5.18
CA GLU A 212 4.47 10.53 -6.25
C GLU A 212 3.80 11.80 -5.68
N LYS A 213 4.47 12.95 -5.69
CA LYS A 213 3.97 14.21 -5.12
C LYS A 213 3.57 14.08 -3.65
N VAL A 214 4.58 13.92 -2.80
CA VAL A 214 4.38 13.80 -1.35
C VAL A 214 4.90 15.05 -0.64
N GLU A 215 4.03 15.71 0.12
CA GLU A 215 4.34 16.93 0.85
C GLU A 215 4.14 16.73 2.38
N GLY A 216 5.09 17.22 3.19
CA GLY A 216 5.02 17.15 4.66
C GLY A 216 6.06 16.22 5.28
N THR A 217 5.71 15.54 6.38
CA THR A 217 6.63 14.62 7.07
C THR A 217 6.42 13.19 6.62
N LEU A 218 7.48 12.47 6.25
CA LEU A 218 7.39 11.08 5.76
C LEU A 218 8.25 10.11 6.59
N ASP A 219 7.63 9.03 7.09
CA ASP A 219 8.31 7.83 7.61
C ASP A 219 8.03 6.66 6.65
N ALA A 220 9.00 6.33 5.79
CA ALA A 220 8.93 5.23 4.84
C ALA A 220 9.86 4.08 5.23
N LYS A 221 9.33 2.86 5.35
CA LYS A 221 10.14 1.69 5.70
C LYS A 221 9.79 0.43 4.91
N THR A 222 10.81 -0.21 4.34
CA THR A 222 10.71 -1.55 3.74
C THR A 222 11.80 -2.49 4.22
N GLY A 223 11.49 -3.78 4.33
CA GLY A 223 12.49 -4.79 4.71
C GLY A 223 13.38 -5.21 3.54
N SER A 224 12.82 -5.38 2.34
CA SER A 224 13.56 -5.94 1.19
C SER A 224 13.24 -5.31 -0.17
N GLY A 225 12.38 -4.28 -0.21
CA GLY A 225 12.04 -3.57 -1.44
C GLY A 225 12.79 -2.26 -1.59
N ASN A 226 12.48 -1.56 -2.68
CA ASN A 226 13.00 -0.21 -2.92
C ASN A 226 12.02 0.84 -2.37
N ILE A 227 12.56 2.00 -2.01
CA ILE A 227 11.78 3.21 -1.75
C ILE A 227 12.06 4.17 -2.91
N THR A 228 11.02 4.65 -3.58
CA THR A 228 11.12 5.65 -4.64
C THR A 228 10.16 6.80 -4.35
N LEU A 229 10.69 8.01 -4.31
CA LEU A 229 9.91 9.23 -4.18
C LEU A 229 10.14 10.10 -5.41
N GLU A 230 9.06 10.48 -6.08
CA GLU A 230 9.03 11.41 -7.20
C GLU A 230 8.33 12.68 -6.70
N GLU A 231 8.99 13.85 -6.78
CA GLU A 231 8.48 15.13 -6.29
C GLU A 231 8.16 15.12 -4.77
N PHE A 232 9.19 14.92 -3.94
CA PHE A 232 9.06 15.00 -2.48
C PHE A 232 9.36 16.40 -1.95
N THR A 233 8.43 17.01 -1.21
CA THR A 233 8.66 18.31 -0.53
C THR A 233 8.44 18.17 0.96
N GLY A 234 9.50 18.21 1.77
CA GLY A 234 9.32 17.91 3.19
C GLY A 234 10.58 17.51 3.94
N ASN A 235 10.36 16.77 5.02
CA ASN A 235 11.36 16.21 5.91
C ASN A 235 10.95 14.76 6.27
N GLY A 236 11.86 13.93 6.76
CA GLY A 236 11.48 12.56 7.06
C GLY A 236 12.60 11.55 7.23
N ARG A 237 12.19 10.29 7.31
CA ARG A 237 13.07 9.12 7.42
C ARG A 237 12.65 8.07 6.40
N MET A 238 13.61 7.54 5.67
CA MET A 238 13.42 6.45 4.71
C MET A 238 14.42 5.33 5.02
N GLU A 239 13.91 4.12 5.23
CA GLU A 239 14.71 2.97 5.64
C GLU A 239 14.41 1.72 4.80
N ALA A 240 15.44 1.14 4.18
CA ALA A 240 15.35 -0.10 3.44
C ALA A 240 16.36 -1.13 3.96
N GLY A 241 15.90 -2.26 4.54
CA GLY A 241 16.82 -3.31 5.00
C GLY A 241 17.68 -3.86 3.85
N SER A 242 17.06 -4.14 2.72
CA SER A 242 17.73 -4.39 1.44
C SER A 242 16.95 -3.71 0.34
N GLY A 243 17.64 -3.10 -0.62
CA GLY A 243 17.02 -2.35 -1.71
C GLY A 243 17.52 -0.91 -1.78
N ASN A 244 17.21 -0.25 -2.89
CA ASN A 244 17.66 1.11 -3.14
C ASN A 244 16.67 2.13 -2.59
N ILE A 245 17.19 3.28 -2.18
CA ILE A 245 16.39 4.47 -1.90
C ILE A 245 16.66 5.48 -2.99
N LYS A 246 15.59 5.94 -3.64
CA LYS A 246 15.63 6.91 -4.73
C LYS A 246 14.71 8.08 -4.41
N VAL A 247 15.22 9.30 -4.49
CA VAL A 247 14.44 10.54 -4.38
C VAL A 247 14.74 11.40 -5.61
N GLU A 248 13.71 11.73 -6.36
CA GLU A 248 13.75 12.61 -7.53
C GLU A 248 12.99 13.90 -7.24
N GLU A 249 13.53 15.03 -7.72
CA GLU A 249 12.97 16.38 -7.50
C GLU A 249 12.70 16.70 -6.01
N GLY A 250 13.64 16.31 -5.13
CA GLY A 250 13.50 16.44 -3.68
C GLY A 250 13.70 17.88 -3.19
N LYS A 251 12.64 18.52 -2.68
CA LYS A 251 12.67 19.83 -2.00
C LYS A 251 12.67 19.65 -0.49
N ILE A 252 13.86 19.59 0.09
CA ILE A 252 14.02 19.27 1.52
C ILE A 252 13.86 20.53 2.37
N THR A 253 12.93 20.49 3.32
CA THR A 253 12.54 21.64 4.16
C THR A 253 12.92 21.49 5.63
N GLY A 254 13.56 20.37 6.00
CA GLY A 254 14.03 20.07 7.36
C GLY A 254 14.94 18.85 7.37
N ASP A 255 14.95 18.09 8.48
CA ASP A 255 15.79 16.90 8.61
C ASP A 255 15.32 15.76 7.68
N LEU A 256 16.24 15.22 6.87
CA LEU A 256 16.04 14.04 6.04
C LEU A 256 17.07 12.97 6.37
N ALA A 257 16.62 11.76 6.73
CA ALA A 257 17.48 10.62 6.99
C ALA A 257 17.16 9.45 6.06
N LEU A 258 18.14 9.03 5.27
CA LEU A 258 18.05 7.92 4.32
C LEU A 258 19.00 6.81 4.75
N GLN A 259 18.49 5.60 4.94
CA GLN A 259 19.30 4.48 5.42
C GLN A 259 19.00 3.19 4.65
N THR A 260 20.04 2.49 4.20
CA THR A 260 19.91 1.10 3.76
C THR A 260 21.08 0.22 4.22
N ASP A 261 20.84 -1.05 4.55
CA ASP A 261 21.96 -1.93 4.92
C ASP A 261 22.67 -2.48 3.68
N SER A 262 21.92 -2.72 2.59
CA SER A 262 22.46 -3.20 1.32
C SER A 262 21.64 -2.65 0.15
N GLY A 263 22.23 -1.66 -0.54
CA GLY A 263 21.58 -0.93 -1.60
C GLY A 263 22.22 0.44 -1.83
N ASN A 264 21.87 1.06 -2.95
CA ASN A 264 22.32 2.40 -3.28
C ASN A 264 21.31 3.44 -2.77
N ILE A 265 21.83 4.61 -2.44
CA ILE A 265 21.02 5.81 -2.19
C ILE A 265 21.28 6.77 -3.33
N LYS A 266 20.22 7.15 -4.06
CA LYS A 266 20.27 8.16 -5.12
C LYS A 266 19.30 9.29 -4.79
N VAL A 267 19.79 10.51 -4.72
CA VAL A 267 18.98 11.70 -4.45
C VAL A 267 19.30 12.78 -5.46
N GLU A 268 18.26 13.33 -6.08
CA GLU A 268 18.31 14.53 -6.89
C GLU A 268 17.57 15.64 -6.12
N LEU A 269 18.32 16.66 -5.72
CA LEU A 269 17.83 17.76 -4.90
C LEU A 269 17.42 18.95 -5.76
N ALA A 270 16.21 19.43 -5.52
CA ALA A 270 15.59 20.55 -6.23
C ALA A 270 15.59 21.82 -5.37
N GLY A 271 15.60 22.99 -6.03
CA GLY A 271 15.45 24.29 -5.37
C GLY A 271 16.70 24.76 -4.61
N LYS A 272 16.50 25.68 -3.64
CA LYS A 272 17.60 26.25 -2.84
C LYS A 272 18.00 25.28 -1.73
N ILE A 273 19.19 24.70 -1.85
CA ILE A 273 19.72 23.75 -0.88
C ILE A 273 20.42 24.51 0.25
N GLN A 274 19.96 24.26 1.48
CA GLN A 274 20.45 24.85 2.73
C GLN A 274 20.46 23.75 3.80
N LEU A 275 21.40 22.81 3.72
CA LEU A 275 21.42 21.62 4.57
C LEU A 275 22.82 21.32 5.06
N HIS A 276 22.91 20.77 6.26
CA HIS A 276 24.11 20.12 6.77
C HIS A 276 24.13 18.66 6.30
N PHE A 277 25.11 18.27 5.50
CA PHE A 277 25.21 16.93 4.95
C PHE A 277 26.07 16.04 5.85
N GLU A 278 25.58 14.82 6.10
CA GLU A 278 26.32 13.72 6.69
C GLU A 278 26.12 12.48 5.82
N ILE A 279 27.13 12.09 5.06
CA ILE A 279 27.05 10.98 4.11
C ILE A 279 28.03 9.89 4.51
N LYS A 280 27.57 8.64 4.56
CA LYS A 280 28.39 7.49 4.91
C LYS A 280 28.07 6.26 4.05
N THR A 281 29.11 5.59 3.57
CA THR A 281 29.02 4.23 3.03
C THR A 281 30.01 3.31 3.75
N GLY A 282 29.58 2.10 4.11
CA GLY A 282 30.49 1.08 4.65
C GLY A 282 31.40 0.53 3.56
N SER A 283 30.80 0.04 2.47
CA SER A 283 31.47 -0.44 1.25
C SER A 283 30.85 0.22 0.03
N GLY A 284 31.65 0.95 -0.75
CA GLY A 284 31.20 1.66 -1.96
C GLY A 284 31.89 3.02 -2.07
N PHE A 285 31.29 3.93 -2.84
CA PHE A 285 31.79 5.30 -2.99
C PHE A 285 30.67 6.33 -2.84
N ILE A 286 31.09 7.56 -2.54
CA ILE A 286 30.23 8.74 -2.52
C ILE A 286 30.49 9.53 -3.80
N LYS A 287 29.43 9.87 -4.54
CA LYS A 287 29.48 10.79 -5.68
C LYS A 287 28.47 11.91 -5.48
N THR A 288 28.92 13.14 -5.56
CA THR A 288 28.04 14.30 -5.34
C THR A 288 28.50 15.55 -6.06
N ASP A 289 27.54 16.40 -6.44
CA ASP A 289 27.80 17.73 -7.01
C ASP A 289 28.24 18.75 -5.94
N PHE A 290 28.15 18.42 -4.66
CA PHE A 290 28.52 19.29 -3.54
C PHE A 290 29.95 19.06 -3.04
N GLY A 291 30.77 18.29 -3.76
CA GLY A 291 32.05 17.81 -3.27
C GLY A 291 33.06 18.89 -2.85
N GLN A 292 32.96 20.12 -3.38
CA GLN A 292 33.82 21.24 -2.97
C GLN A 292 33.43 21.85 -1.61
N GLN A 293 32.21 21.60 -1.15
CA GLN A 293 31.65 22.12 0.10
C GLN A 293 31.78 21.10 1.24
N LEU A 294 32.16 19.85 0.93
CA LEU A 294 32.22 18.75 1.89
C LEU A 294 33.66 18.40 2.23
N SER A 295 33.89 18.07 3.49
CA SER A 295 35.13 17.44 3.97
C SER A 295 34.99 15.92 3.91
N TYR A 296 36.00 15.25 3.37
CA TYR A 296 36.04 13.79 3.25
C TYR A 296 37.06 13.19 4.22
N ASN A 297 36.77 11.99 4.73
CA ASN A 297 37.78 11.22 5.44
C ASN A 297 38.82 10.62 4.48
N ASN A 298 39.92 10.08 5.02
CA ASN A 298 41.01 9.50 4.21
C ASN A 298 40.55 8.37 3.27
N SER A 299 39.50 7.64 3.65
CA SER A 299 38.95 6.53 2.86
C SER A 299 37.95 6.98 1.80
N GLY A 300 37.53 8.25 1.79
CA GLY A 300 36.52 8.79 0.88
C GLY A 300 35.11 8.23 1.08
N ASN A 301 34.86 7.46 2.14
CA ASN A 301 33.59 6.78 2.40
C ASN A 301 32.73 7.50 3.46
N THR A 302 33.19 8.64 3.94
CA THR A 302 32.42 9.59 4.75
C THR A 302 32.63 11.00 4.21
N ALA A 303 31.56 11.77 4.12
CA ALA A 303 31.60 13.17 3.72
C ALA A 303 30.66 13.99 4.61
N GLU A 304 31.13 15.15 5.07
CA GLU A 304 30.35 16.03 5.95
C GLU A 304 30.58 17.50 5.60
N GLY A 305 29.56 18.34 5.74
CA GLY A 305 29.70 19.78 5.56
C GLY A 305 28.39 20.49 5.24
N ASP A 306 28.44 21.81 5.30
CA ASP A 306 27.29 22.66 5.03
C ASP A 306 27.19 23.00 3.53
N VAL A 307 26.00 22.78 2.96
CA VAL A 307 25.66 23.23 1.61
C VAL A 307 24.64 24.34 1.73
N GLY A 308 25.06 25.56 1.37
CA GLY A 308 24.30 26.79 1.57
C GLY A 308 24.85 27.60 2.74
N GLU A 309 24.34 28.83 2.91
CA GLU A 309 24.87 29.77 3.91
C GLU A 309 24.24 29.63 5.30
N ALA A 310 23.03 29.09 5.39
CA ALA A 310 22.28 28.93 6.62
C ALA A 310 21.49 27.60 6.59
N PRO A 311 22.11 26.48 6.98
CA PRO A 311 21.45 25.18 7.03
C PRO A 311 20.14 25.22 7.82
N VAL A 312 19.05 24.77 7.20
CA VAL A 312 17.71 24.69 7.82
C VAL A 312 17.37 23.29 8.34
N GLY A 313 18.24 22.32 8.07
CA GLY A 313 18.08 20.93 8.51
C GLY A 313 19.30 20.07 8.17
N ARG A 314 19.30 18.84 8.66
CA ARG A 314 20.33 17.83 8.38
C ARG A 314 19.88 16.88 7.28
N PHE A 315 20.80 16.59 6.36
CA PHE A 315 20.66 15.57 5.34
C PHE A 315 21.60 14.41 5.66
N GLN A 316 21.04 13.31 6.14
CA GLN A 316 21.79 12.10 6.48
C GLN A 316 21.54 11.02 5.42
N ALA A 317 22.61 10.49 4.83
CA ALA A 317 22.53 9.37 3.89
C ALA A 317 23.54 8.28 4.26
N GLN A 318 23.04 7.11 4.66
CA GLN A 318 23.87 6.00 5.13
C GLN A 318 23.56 4.70 4.39
N THR A 319 24.59 4.07 3.82
CA THR A 319 24.49 2.69 3.33
C THR A 319 25.54 1.77 3.95
N GLY A 320 25.17 0.55 4.31
CA GLY A 320 26.12 -0.47 4.77
C GLY A 320 27.00 -0.98 3.62
N SER A 321 26.37 -1.37 2.52
CA SER A 321 27.00 -1.79 1.28
C SER A 321 26.25 -1.21 0.08
N GLY A 322 26.91 -0.31 -0.63
CA GLY A 322 26.37 0.38 -1.79
C GLY A 322 26.98 1.76 -1.99
N ASN A 323 26.57 2.41 -3.08
CA ASN A 323 27.03 3.73 -3.42
C ASN A 323 26.01 4.78 -3.01
N VAL A 324 26.50 5.99 -2.73
CA VAL A 324 25.64 7.15 -2.46
C VAL A 324 25.86 8.18 -3.56
N TYR A 325 24.77 8.56 -4.22
CA TYR A 325 24.75 9.56 -5.30
C TYR A 325 23.84 10.72 -4.89
N ILE A 326 24.42 11.90 -4.64
CA ILE A 326 23.65 13.10 -4.29
C ILE A 326 23.92 14.18 -5.34
N MET A 327 22.95 14.43 -6.20
CA MET A 327 23.06 15.36 -7.33
C MET A 327 22.17 16.58 -7.11
N ARG A 328 22.52 17.68 -7.76
CA ARG A 328 21.59 18.80 -7.96
C ARG A 328 20.80 18.55 -9.24
N GLU A 329 19.51 18.88 -9.23
CA GLU A 329 18.68 18.91 -10.45
C GLU A 329 19.14 20.00 -11.43
#